data_AF-A0A1F3ZEI3-F1
#
_entry.id   AF-A0A1F3ZEI3-F1
#
_cell.length_a   1.000
_cell.length_b   1.000
_cell.length_c   1.000
_cell.angle_alpha   90.00
_cell.angle_beta   90.00
_cell.angle_gamma   90.00
#
_symmetry.space_group_name_H-M   'P 1'
#
loop_
_entity.id
_entity.type
_entity.pdbx_description
1 polymer ?
#
loop_
_entity_poly.entity_id
_entity_poly.type
_entity_poly.pdbx_seq_one_letter_code
_entity_poly.pdbx_strand_id
1 'polypeptide(L)'
;MQLLHRLRSWLVPLATRQRALQIAAAVCKCDSARLTIHDTQPDNCHLYNVPAEPCWFVYAPWREGKDGLGLRSSRVILVSKRNGAILFDGSAHDEG
;
A
#
# COMPACT_ATOMS: atom_id res chain seq x y z
N MET A 1 37.22 -24.53 0.96
CA MET A 1 36.88 -23.70 -0.21
C MET A 1 35.70 -22.82 0.14
N GLN A 2 35.96 -21.61 0.62
CA GLN A 2 34.96 -20.56 0.82
C GLN A 2 34.97 -19.71 -0.45
N LEU A 3 33.86 -19.57 -1.19
CA LEU A 3 33.54 -18.34 -1.95
C LEU A 3 32.19 -18.37 -2.72
N LEU A 4 31.05 -18.72 -2.11
CA LEU A 4 29.73 -18.49 -2.76
C LEU A 4 28.65 -18.01 -1.78
N HIS A 5 28.99 -17.11 -0.87
CA HIS A 5 28.02 -16.48 0.06
C HIS A 5 28.10 -14.95 0.02
N ARG A 6 28.25 -14.36 -1.18
CA ARG A 6 28.21 -12.91 -1.33
C ARG A 6 27.68 -12.54 -2.71
N LEU A 7 26.77 -11.57 -2.72
CA LEU A 7 26.16 -10.89 -3.87
C LEU A 7 24.78 -11.42 -4.30
N ARG A 8 23.77 -11.18 -3.46
CA ARG A 8 22.37 -11.10 -3.93
C ARG A 8 21.54 -10.04 -3.20
N SER A 9 22.15 -8.90 -2.87
CA SER A 9 21.50 -7.82 -2.09
C SER A 9 21.48 -6.44 -2.75
N TRP A 10 21.91 -6.31 -4.01
CA TRP A 10 22.05 -4.98 -4.66
C TRP A 10 21.00 -4.64 -5.71
N LEU A 11 19.98 -5.48 -5.89
CA LEU A 11 18.85 -5.22 -6.79
C LEU A 11 17.55 -5.51 -6.06
N VAL A 12 17.35 -4.92 -4.88
CA VAL A 12 15.98 -4.86 -4.37
C VAL A 12 15.27 -3.91 -5.33
N PRO A 13 14.35 -4.39 -6.19
CA PRO A 13 13.71 -3.52 -7.14
C PRO A 13 12.86 -2.56 -6.32
N LEU A 14 13.15 -1.26 -6.43
CA LEU A 14 12.24 -0.27 -5.87
C LEU A 14 10.86 -0.57 -6.44
N ALA A 15 9.86 -0.71 -5.56
CA ALA A 15 8.51 -0.96 -6.00
C ALA A 15 8.08 0.27 -6.81
N THR A 16 7.91 0.08 -8.12
CA THR A 16 7.37 1.12 -8.99
C THR A 16 5.90 1.36 -8.65
N ARG A 17 5.36 2.50 -9.07
CA ARG A 17 3.93 2.81 -8.92
C ARG A 17 3.03 1.68 -9.45
N GLN A 18 3.35 1.14 -10.63
CA GLN A 18 2.62 0.03 -11.23
C GLN A 18 2.75 -1.26 -10.41
N ARG A 19 3.94 -1.57 -9.89
CA ARG A 19 4.14 -2.75 -9.06
C ARG A 19 3.36 -2.64 -7.74
N ALA A 20 3.35 -1.47 -7.12
CA ALA A 20 2.57 -1.22 -5.91
C ALA A 20 1.06 -1.37 -6.13
N LEU A 21 0.54 -0.85 -7.26
CA LEU A 21 -0.85 -1.07 -7.66
C LEU A 21 -1.19 -2.55 -7.84
N GLN A 22 -0.32 -3.33 -8.48
CA GLN A 22 -0.52 -4.77 -8.66
C GLN A 22 -0.55 -5.51 -7.32
N ILE A 23 0.35 -5.16 -6.39
CA ILE A 23 0.41 -5.74 -5.05
C ILE A 23 -0.89 -5.44 -4.29
N ALA A 24 -1.31 -4.17 -4.27
CA ALA A 24 -2.54 -3.75 -3.59
C ALA A 24 -3.79 -4.38 -4.23
N ALA A 25 -3.86 -4.45 -5.56
CA ALA A 25 -4.97 -5.08 -6.28
C ALA A 25 -5.11 -6.57 -5.93
N ALA A 26 -4.00 -7.30 -5.81
CA ALA A 26 -4.00 -8.70 -5.40
C ALA A 26 -4.55 -8.89 -3.98
N VAL A 27 -4.19 -7.99 -3.05
CA VAL A 27 -4.66 -8.00 -1.66
C VAL A 27 -6.16 -7.69 -1.58
N CYS A 28 -6.61 -6.67 -2.30
CA CYS A 28 -8.01 -6.26 -2.35
C CYS A 28 -8.88 -7.23 -3.16
N LYS A 29 -8.26 -8.09 -3.98
CA LYS A 29 -8.93 -8.95 -4.96
C LYS A 29 -9.86 -8.11 -5.85
N CYS A 30 -9.30 -7.05 -6.44
CA CYS A 30 -9.97 -6.15 -7.37
C CYS A 30 -9.05 -5.78 -8.54
N ASP A 31 -9.60 -5.11 -9.55
CA ASP A 31 -8.80 -4.50 -10.61
C ASP A 31 -8.00 -3.30 -10.06
N SER A 32 -6.73 -3.18 -10.45
CA SER A 32 -5.88 -2.02 -10.13
C SER A 32 -6.43 -0.69 -10.62
N ALA A 33 -7.27 -0.67 -11.67
CA ALA A 33 -7.93 0.52 -12.18
C ALA A 33 -8.94 1.12 -11.18
N ARG A 34 -9.38 0.35 -10.18
CA ARG A 34 -10.28 0.81 -9.10
C ARG A 34 -9.52 1.40 -7.91
N LEU A 35 -8.20 1.50 -7.98
CA LEU A 35 -7.35 1.96 -6.89
C LEU A 35 -6.78 3.34 -7.18
N THR A 36 -6.74 4.18 -6.14
CA THR A 36 -6.02 5.46 -6.18
C THR A 36 -4.68 5.28 -5.48
N ILE A 37 -3.61 5.83 -6.04
CA ILE A 37 -2.26 5.70 -5.47
C ILE A 37 -1.58 7.07 -5.37
N HIS A 38 -1.04 7.35 -4.19
CA HIS A 38 -0.28 8.55 -3.88
C HIS A 38 1.18 8.20 -3.54
N ASP A 39 2.09 9.09 -3.95
CA ASP A 39 3.54 8.95 -3.72
C ASP A 39 3.94 9.32 -2.28
N THR A 40 3.15 10.15 -1.63
CA THR A 40 3.29 10.62 -0.25
C THR A 40 1.96 10.48 0.48
N GLN A 41 1.99 10.59 1.82
CA GLN A 41 0.80 10.56 2.64
C GLN A 41 -0.13 11.73 2.25
N PRO A 42 -1.40 11.47 1.89
CA PRO A 42 -2.38 12.53 1.70
C PRO A 42 -2.70 13.24 3.01
N ASP A 43 -3.05 14.54 2.95
CA ASP A 43 -3.33 15.35 4.15
C ASP A 43 -4.48 14.81 5.01
N ASN A 44 -5.45 14.13 4.38
CA ASN A 44 -6.60 13.51 5.03
C ASN A 44 -6.33 12.08 5.51
N CYS A 45 -5.10 11.58 5.40
CA CYS A 45 -4.72 10.24 5.87
C CYS A 45 -4.09 10.36 7.27
N HIS A 46 -4.79 9.92 8.31
CA HIS A 46 -4.30 10.01 9.69
C HIS A 46 -3.87 8.63 10.21
N LEU A 47 -2.66 8.23 9.84
CA LEU A 47 -2.05 6.98 10.32
C LEU A 47 -1.25 7.24 11.60
N TYR A 48 -1.58 6.55 12.68
CA TYR A 48 -0.88 6.69 13.98
C TYR A 48 0.53 6.08 13.99
N ASN A 49 0.82 5.15 13.08
CA ASN A 49 2.11 4.45 13.03
C ASN A 49 2.65 4.41 11.60
N VAL A 50 2.89 5.60 11.02
CA VAL A 50 3.46 5.72 9.67
C VAL A 50 4.84 5.04 9.66
N PRO A 51 5.10 4.09 8.75
CA PRO A 51 6.42 3.49 8.60
C PRO A 51 7.49 4.55 8.34
N ALA A 52 8.66 4.42 8.96
CA ALA A 52 9.78 5.35 8.75
C ALA A 52 10.37 5.30 7.33
N GLU A 53 10.01 4.29 6.54
CA GLU A 53 10.48 4.16 5.16
C GLU A 53 9.46 4.69 4.12
N PRO A 54 9.93 5.17 2.95
CA PRO A 54 9.04 5.68 1.92
C PRO A 54 8.04 4.61 1.43
N CYS A 55 6.76 4.98 1.38
CA CYS A 55 5.66 4.10 0.98
C CYS A 55 4.82 4.71 -0.14
N TRP A 56 4.22 3.83 -0.94
CA TRP A 56 3.05 4.16 -1.74
C TRP A 56 1.80 4.05 -0.88
N PHE A 57 0.91 5.03 -0.98
CA PHE A 57 -0.38 5.04 -0.28
C PHE A 57 -1.46 4.65 -1.28
N VAL A 58 -1.95 3.41 -1.20
CA VAL A 58 -2.94 2.88 -2.14
C VAL A 58 -4.30 2.81 -1.47
N TYR A 59 -5.24 3.61 -1.96
CA TYR A 59 -6.62 3.64 -1.51
C TYR A 59 -7.44 2.64 -2.28
N ALA A 60 -8.20 1.83 -1.54
CA ALA A 60 -9.09 0.83 -2.09
C ALA A 60 -10.52 1.06 -1.57
N PRO A 61 -11.55 0.83 -2.40
CA PRO A 61 -12.91 0.75 -1.90
C PRO A 61 -13.02 -0.43 -0.94
N TRP A 62 -13.72 -0.27 0.18
CA TRP A 62 -14.17 -1.41 0.97
C TRP A 62 -15.06 -2.28 0.09
N ARG A 63 -14.82 -3.61 0.06
CA ARG A 63 -15.64 -4.53 -0.75
C ARG A 63 -17.11 -4.28 -0.48
N GLU A 64 -17.87 -3.99 -1.55
CA GLU A 64 -19.32 -3.91 -1.54
C GLU A 64 -19.89 -5.15 -0.86
N GLY A 65 -20.63 -4.93 0.22
CA GLY A 65 -21.10 -6.02 1.07
C GLY A 65 -22.08 -5.60 2.16
N LYS A 66 -22.19 -4.31 2.48
CA LYS A 66 -23.36 -3.74 3.15
C LYS A 66 -23.55 -2.29 2.70
N ASP A 67 -24.56 -2.08 1.88
CA ASP A 67 -25.20 -0.79 1.64
C ASP A 67 -25.61 -0.18 2.98
N GLY A 68 -24.72 0.63 3.54
CA GLY A 68 -25.03 1.49 4.66
C GLY A 68 -24.53 2.86 4.29
N LEU A 69 -25.43 3.84 4.24
CA LEU A 69 -25.18 5.28 4.22
C LEU A 69 -24.44 5.74 5.51
N GLY A 70 -23.36 5.05 5.88
CA GLY A 70 -22.50 5.42 6.99
C GLY A 70 -21.22 5.99 6.42
N LEU A 71 -20.77 7.12 6.98
CA LEU A 71 -19.41 7.63 6.81
C LEU A 71 -18.45 6.50 7.18
N ARG A 72 -17.87 5.84 6.18
CA ARG A 72 -16.83 4.85 6.37
C ARG A 72 -15.55 5.41 5.79
N SER A 73 -14.53 5.46 6.64
CA SER A 73 -13.18 5.78 6.25
C SER A 73 -12.74 4.90 5.09
N SER A 74 -12.00 5.44 4.15
CA SER A 74 -11.40 4.69 3.06
C SER A 74 -10.44 3.63 3.61
N ARG A 75 -10.28 2.51 2.89
CA ARG A 75 -9.20 1.57 3.17
C ARG A 75 -7.91 2.07 2.50
N VAL A 76 -6.82 2.10 3.24
CA VAL A 76 -5.48 2.43 2.73
C VAL A 76 -4.51 1.28 2.95
N ILE A 77 -3.71 0.99 1.93
CA ILE A 77 -2.65 -0.01 1.92
C ILE A 77 -1.32 0.70 1.68
N LEU A 78 -0.38 0.56 2.62
CA LEU A 78 0.97 1.10 2.47
C LEU A 78 1.87 0.03 1.88
N VAL A 79 2.41 0.31 0.70
CA VAL A 79 3.37 -0.56 0.03
C VAL A 79 4.75 0.09 0.06
N SER A 80 5.71 -0.57 0.70
CA SER A 80 7.10 -0.10 0.79
C SER A 80 7.68 0.15 -0.60
N LYS A 81 8.21 1.36 -0.84
CA LYS A 81 8.93 1.67 -2.09
C LYS A 81 10.23 0.88 -2.19
N ARG A 82 10.77 0.38 -1.07
CA ARG A 82 12.06 -0.33 -1.06
C ARG A 82 11.96 -1.74 -1.59
N ASN A 83 10.92 -2.47 -1.20
CA ASN A 83 10.83 -3.91 -1.47
C ASN A 83 9.42 -4.40 -1.86
N GLY A 84 8.41 -3.52 -1.88
CA GLY A 84 7.03 -3.88 -2.17
C GLY A 84 6.31 -4.61 -1.03
N ALA A 85 6.87 -4.66 0.18
CA ALA A 85 6.18 -5.22 1.33
C ALA A 85 4.97 -4.36 1.71
N ILE A 86 3.90 -5.00 2.15
CA ILE A 86 2.75 -4.31 2.74
C ILE A 86 3.10 -4.01 4.19
N LEU A 87 3.16 -2.73 4.54
CA LEU A 87 3.50 -2.27 5.89
C LEU A 87 2.25 -1.89 6.69
N PHE A 88 1.15 -1.60 6.00
CA PHE A 88 -0.15 -1.30 6.60
C PHE A 88 -1.27 -1.68 5.64
N ASP A 89 -2.38 -2.14 6.20
CA ASP A 89 -3.62 -2.44 5.51
C ASP A 89 -4.79 -2.23 6.48
N GLY A 90 -5.50 -1.11 6.32
CA GLY A 90 -6.51 -0.71 7.29
C GLY A 90 -7.23 0.58 6.91
N SER A 91 -7.85 1.21 7.90
CA SER A 91 -8.56 2.48 7.72
C SER A 91 -7.58 3.65 7.51
N ALA A 92 -7.93 4.55 6.60
CA ALA A 92 -7.26 5.84 6.39
C ALA A 92 -7.62 6.88 7.47
N HIS A 93 -8.65 6.61 8.29
CA HIS A 93 -9.23 7.54 9.27
C HIS A 93 -9.56 8.92 8.67
N ASP A 94 -10.03 8.94 7.42
CA ASP A 94 -10.51 10.12 6.69
C ASP A 94 -12.02 10.36 6.90
N GLU A 95 -12.55 9.90 8.04
CA GLU A 95 -13.94 10.16 8.46
C GLU A 95 -14.05 11.62 8.97
N GLY A 96 -14.90 12.40 8.31
CA GLY A 96 -15.23 13.79 8.65
C GLY A 96 -16.67 14.11 8.29
#